data_AF-A0A4Q7SAF1-F1
#
_entry.id   AF-A0A4Q7SAF1-F1
#
_cell.length_a   1.000
_cell.length_b   1.000
_cell.length_c   1.000
_cell.angle_alpha   90.00
_cell.angle_beta   90.00
_cell.angle_gamma   90.00
#
_symmetry.space_group_name_H-M   'P 1'
#
loop_
_entity.id
_entity.type
_entity.pdbx_description
1 polymer ?
#
loop_
_entity_poly.entity_id
_entity_poly.type
_entity_poly.pdbx_seq_one_letter_code
_entity_poly.pdbx_strand_id
1 'polypeptide(L)'
;MLRYRMLMFKLNRLANKNKLNAVDEVSLAGQFTELIESQEDADRVIEDLFDHENPHVRRIGLSAIRRTRRHGGRLLPAALLKRMADAEGWIRHDAIWIVQEASMDGAELRAALRRVAGNVKLPQDAVRAKQNPADGHLNAAVRARQYLDVLIAKSAAAHNEALAAGGGLAGATDGKPYAQDSVGHIRAVHRQLQKKTAGRKLKSSTRLTFRKVEPRYAENDNRRFLT
;
A
#
# COMPACT_ATOMS: atom_id res chain seq x y z
N MET A 1 27.80 -26.94 -11.01
CA MET A 1 27.91 -27.66 -9.72
C MET A 1 29.20 -27.41 -8.93
N LEU A 2 30.40 -27.56 -9.49
CA LEU A 2 31.65 -27.38 -8.72
C LEU A 2 31.82 -25.95 -8.14
N ARG A 3 31.52 -24.92 -8.94
CA ARG A 3 31.59 -23.50 -8.52
C ARG A 3 30.68 -23.19 -7.33
N TYR A 4 29.45 -23.70 -7.32
CA TYR A 4 28.52 -23.55 -6.21
C TYR A 4 29.05 -24.18 -4.92
N ARG A 5 29.56 -25.42 -4.99
CA ARG A 5 30.16 -26.10 -3.83
C ARG A 5 31.38 -25.35 -3.28
N MET A 6 32.23 -24.83 -4.16
CA MET A 6 33.38 -24.00 -3.74
C MET A 6 32.93 -22.70 -3.07
N LEU A 7 31.88 -22.05 -3.59
CA LEU A 7 31.34 -20.83 -3.00
C LEU A 7 30.70 -21.09 -1.63
N MET A 8 29.93 -22.17 -1.49
CA MET A 8 29.39 -22.62 -0.20
C MET A 8 30.49 -22.95 0.81
N PHE A 9 31.56 -23.62 0.38
CA PHE A 9 32.72 -23.89 1.25
C PHE A 9 33.39 -22.60 1.72
N LYS A 10 33.58 -21.63 0.83
CA LYS A 10 34.13 -20.30 1.16
C LYS A 10 33.22 -19.57 2.16
N LEU A 11 31.91 -19.57 1.89
CA LEU A 11 30.90 -18.95 2.75
C LEU A 11 30.93 -19.53 4.17
N ASN A 12 30.84 -20.86 4.29
CA ASN A 12 30.84 -21.56 5.58
C ASN A 12 32.16 -21.32 6.34
N ARG A 13 33.30 -21.30 5.64
CA ARG A 13 34.59 -20.98 6.27
C ARG A 13 34.64 -19.55 6.80
N LEU A 14 34.04 -18.59 6.12
CA LEU A 14 33.99 -17.19 6.56
C LEU A 14 32.98 -16.99 7.71
N ALA A 15 31.82 -17.64 7.60
CA ALA A 15 30.78 -17.63 8.63
C ALA A 15 31.29 -18.23 9.96
N ASN A 16 31.96 -19.38 9.91
CA ASN A 16 32.50 -20.04 11.10
C ASN A 16 33.61 -19.24 11.79
N LYS A 17 34.32 -18.38 11.05
CA LYS A 17 35.33 -17.48 11.62
C LYS A 17 34.75 -16.14 12.09
N ASN A 18 33.45 -15.94 11.93
CA ASN A 18 32.74 -14.68 12.15
C ASN A 18 33.43 -13.48 11.46
N LYS A 19 33.96 -13.71 10.25
CA LYS A 19 34.72 -12.71 9.47
C LYS A 19 33.89 -12.07 8.35
N LEU A 20 32.58 -12.31 8.31
CA LEU A 20 31.71 -11.72 7.30
C LEU A 20 31.50 -10.24 7.61
N ASN A 21 31.89 -9.37 6.70
CA ASN A 21 31.57 -7.94 6.73
C ASN A 21 30.53 -7.60 5.64
N ALA A 22 30.05 -6.35 5.65
CA ALA A 22 29.05 -5.90 4.67
C ALA A 22 29.53 -5.94 3.21
N VAL A 23 30.84 -5.77 2.96
CA VAL A 23 31.42 -5.85 1.61
C VAL A 23 31.44 -7.30 1.12
N ASP A 24 31.79 -8.24 2.00
CA ASP A 24 31.75 -9.67 1.73
C ASP A 24 30.33 -10.14 1.46
N GLU A 25 29.33 -9.63 2.21
CA GLU A 25 27.92 -9.92 1.93
C GLU A 25 27.54 -9.54 0.51
N VAL A 26 27.89 -8.31 0.09
CA VAL A 26 27.57 -7.78 -1.24
C VAL A 26 28.28 -8.58 -2.34
N SER A 27 29.55 -8.92 -2.12
CA SER A 27 30.39 -9.67 -3.06
C SER A 27 29.93 -11.12 -3.22
N LEU A 28 29.70 -11.82 -2.10
CA LEU A 28 29.23 -13.21 -2.11
C LEU A 28 27.82 -13.30 -2.69
N ALA A 29 26.92 -12.37 -2.35
CA ALA A 29 25.60 -12.31 -2.98
C ALA A 29 25.70 -12.12 -4.51
N GLY A 30 26.67 -11.34 -4.98
CA GLY A 30 26.95 -11.18 -6.42
C GLY A 30 27.37 -12.50 -7.06
N GLN A 31 28.33 -13.21 -6.46
CA GLN A 31 28.78 -14.52 -6.93
C GLN A 31 27.64 -15.55 -6.94
N PHE A 32 26.76 -15.57 -5.92
CA PHE A 32 25.57 -16.44 -5.95
C PHE A 32 24.59 -16.04 -7.04
N THR A 33 24.37 -14.73 -7.27
CA THR A 33 23.49 -14.24 -8.34
C THR A 33 23.94 -14.75 -9.71
N GLU A 34 25.24 -14.71 -9.99
CA GLU A 34 25.83 -15.19 -11.24
C GLU A 34 25.68 -16.70 -11.45
N LEU A 35 25.55 -17.47 -10.36
CA LEU A 35 25.36 -18.93 -10.43
C LEU A 35 23.88 -19.32 -10.58
N ILE A 36 22.94 -18.40 -10.38
CA ILE A 36 21.50 -18.67 -10.49
C ILE A 36 21.05 -18.43 -11.93
N GLU A 37 21.12 -19.47 -12.74
CA GLU A 37 20.68 -19.44 -14.14
C GLU A 37 19.21 -19.89 -14.28
N SER A 38 18.74 -20.74 -13.38
CA SER A 38 17.39 -21.33 -13.40
C SER A 38 16.60 -21.06 -12.11
N GLN A 39 15.30 -21.36 -12.13
CA GLN A 39 14.47 -21.31 -10.91
C GLN A 39 14.88 -22.41 -9.92
N GLU A 40 15.32 -23.57 -10.40
CA GLU A 40 15.78 -24.67 -9.55
C GLU A 40 17.04 -24.29 -8.76
N ASP A 41 17.95 -23.50 -9.36
CA ASP A 41 19.13 -23.00 -8.67
C ASP A 41 18.76 -21.94 -7.61
N ALA A 42 17.76 -21.11 -7.90
CA ALA A 42 17.22 -20.16 -6.91
C ALA A 42 16.59 -20.90 -5.72
N ASP A 43 15.83 -21.95 -5.99
CA ASP A 43 15.19 -22.79 -4.98
C ASP A 43 16.26 -23.50 -4.10
N ARG A 44 17.34 -24.01 -4.70
CA ARG A 44 18.49 -24.56 -3.95
C ARG A 44 19.16 -23.51 -3.05
N VAL A 45 19.35 -22.29 -3.54
CA VAL A 45 19.93 -21.18 -2.74
C VAL A 45 19.02 -20.83 -1.56
N ILE A 46 17.70 -20.88 -1.75
CA ILE A 46 16.74 -20.64 -0.68
C ILE A 46 16.89 -21.72 0.41
N GLU A 47 16.91 -22.99 0.03
CA GLU A 47 17.07 -24.11 0.96
C GLU A 47 18.38 -24.03 1.75
N ASP A 48 19.49 -23.73 1.07
CA ASP A 48 20.82 -23.74 1.68
C ASP A 48 21.09 -22.50 2.56
N LEU A 49 20.59 -21.31 2.18
CA LEU A 49 21.00 -20.05 2.80
C LEU A 49 19.94 -19.41 3.71
N PHE A 50 18.64 -19.60 3.46
CA PHE A 50 17.62 -18.83 4.20
C PHE A 50 17.43 -19.31 5.63
N ASP A 51 17.67 -20.58 5.91
CA ASP A 51 17.52 -21.17 7.25
C ASP A 51 18.87 -21.33 7.98
N HIS A 52 19.95 -20.74 7.45
CA HIS A 52 21.27 -20.78 8.06
C HIS A 52 21.32 -20.03 9.41
N GLU A 53 22.09 -20.55 10.38
CA GLU A 53 22.20 -19.99 11.74
C GLU A 53 22.78 -18.56 11.76
N ASN A 54 23.82 -18.32 10.97
CA ASN A 54 24.46 -17.01 10.84
C ASN A 54 23.57 -16.00 10.07
N PRO A 55 23.23 -14.83 10.66
CA PRO A 55 22.38 -13.83 10.02
C PRO A 55 22.98 -13.23 8.74
N HIS A 56 24.30 -13.07 8.67
CA HIS A 56 24.97 -12.56 7.47
C HIS A 56 24.76 -13.49 6.27
N VAL A 57 24.78 -14.80 6.51
CA VAL A 57 24.54 -15.82 5.48
C VAL A 57 23.10 -15.74 4.95
N ARG A 58 22.12 -15.62 5.85
CA ARG A 58 20.71 -15.43 5.47
C ARG A 58 20.52 -14.18 4.61
N ARG A 59 21.20 -13.10 4.98
CA ARG A 59 21.16 -11.82 4.25
C ARG A 59 21.82 -11.91 2.87
N ILE A 60 22.90 -12.67 2.74
CA ILE A 60 23.52 -12.98 1.43
C ILE A 60 22.52 -13.70 0.53
N GLY A 61 21.83 -14.72 1.05
CA GLY A 61 20.80 -15.44 0.32
C GLY A 61 19.67 -14.53 -0.17
N LEU A 62 19.10 -13.71 0.72
CA LEU A 62 18.07 -12.73 0.36
C LEU A 62 18.57 -11.76 -0.72
N SER A 63 19.78 -11.24 -0.57
CA SER A 63 20.38 -10.30 -1.53
C SER A 63 20.61 -10.95 -2.90
N ALA A 64 21.04 -12.21 -2.94
CA ALA A 64 21.21 -12.95 -4.19
C ALA A 64 19.87 -13.16 -4.89
N ILE A 65 18.85 -13.68 -4.19
CA ILE A 65 17.51 -13.89 -4.76
C ILE A 65 16.92 -12.58 -5.26
N ARG A 66 17.00 -11.48 -4.50
CA ARG A 66 16.52 -10.17 -4.93
C ARG A 66 17.13 -9.73 -6.27
N ARG A 67 18.45 -9.86 -6.42
CA ARG A 67 19.17 -9.44 -7.62
C ARG A 67 18.80 -10.25 -8.86
N THR A 68 18.48 -11.54 -8.70
CA THR A 68 18.08 -12.39 -9.84
C THR A 68 16.72 -12.02 -10.42
N ARG A 69 15.84 -11.37 -9.64
CA ARG A 69 14.42 -11.11 -9.96
C ARG A 69 13.60 -12.37 -10.31
N ARG A 70 14.11 -13.56 -9.97
CA ARG A 70 13.44 -14.85 -10.21
C ARG A 70 12.55 -15.20 -9.02
N HIS A 71 11.37 -14.58 -8.97
CA HIS A 71 10.44 -14.71 -7.84
C HIS A 71 9.37 -15.80 -8.02
N GLY A 72 9.46 -16.61 -9.07
CA GLY A 72 8.43 -17.59 -9.45
C GLY A 72 8.46 -18.92 -8.69
N GLY A 73 9.45 -19.13 -7.82
CA GLY A 73 9.63 -20.39 -7.10
C GLY A 73 8.58 -20.62 -6.02
N ARG A 74 8.12 -21.87 -5.89
CA ARG A 74 7.12 -22.26 -4.88
C ARG A 74 7.64 -22.13 -3.45
N LEU A 75 8.95 -22.23 -3.24
CA LEU A 75 9.58 -22.17 -1.92
C LEU A 75 9.71 -20.73 -1.39
N LEU A 76 9.80 -19.76 -2.29
CA LEU A 76 10.07 -18.37 -1.94
C LEU A 76 9.03 -17.74 -0.99
N PRO A 77 7.70 -17.85 -1.20
CA PRO A 77 6.72 -17.26 -0.29
C PRO A 77 6.87 -17.75 1.15
N ALA A 78 6.99 -19.06 1.36
CA ALA A 78 7.13 -19.65 2.68
C ALA A 78 8.45 -19.25 3.36
N ALA A 79 9.54 -19.20 2.59
CA ALA A 79 10.84 -18.78 3.08
C ALA A 79 10.84 -17.30 3.50
N LEU A 80 10.21 -16.42 2.72
CA LEU A 80 10.06 -15.00 3.04
C LEU A 80 9.21 -14.78 4.29
N LEU A 81 8.12 -15.52 4.46
CA LEU A 81 7.29 -15.45 5.68
C LEU A 81 8.10 -15.76 6.94
N LYS A 82 8.96 -16.78 6.90
CA LYS A 82 9.90 -17.08 8.00
C LYS A 82 10.87 -15.91 8.23
N ARG A 83 11.47 -15.35 7.16
CA ARG A 83 12.43 -14.24 7.27
C ARG A 83 11.81 -12.93 7.75
N MET A 84 10.51 -12.71 7.53
CA MET A 84 9.78 -11.58 8.09
C MET A 84 9.61 -11.68 9.63
N ALA A 85 9.76 -12.88 10.20
CA ALA A 85 9.78 -13.11 11.63
C ALA A 85 11.21 -13.21 12.23
N ASP A 86 12.25 -12.91 11.44
CA ASP A 86 13.63 -12.97 11.90
C ASP A 86 13.91 -11.96 13.03
N ALA A 87 14.83 -12.31 13.92
CA ALA A 87 15.27 -11.41 14.98
C ALA A 87 15.88 -10.15 14.37
N GLU A 88 16.71 -10.29 13.33
CA GLU A 88 17.43 -9.18 12.71
C GLU A 88 16.52 -8.26 11.91
N GLY A 89 16.58 -6.96 12.21
CA GLY A 89 15.79 -5.93 11.52
C GLY A 89 16.10 -5.85 10.01
N TRP A 90 17.37 -5.95 9.64
CA TRP A 90 17.80 -5.88 8.23
C TRP A 90 17.33 -7.07 7.40
N ILE A 91 17.30 -8.27 7.98
CA ILE A 91 16.78 -9.46 7.30
C ILE A 91 15.28 -9.29 7.04
N ARG A 92 14.52 -8.78 8.02
CA ARG A 92 13.10 -8.45 7.84
C ARG A 92 12.90 -7.41 6.75
N HIS A 93 13.70 -6.34 6.76
CA HIS A 93 13.65 -5.29 5.74
C HIS A 93 13.89 -5.86 4.34
N ASP A 94 14.93 -6.66 4.16
CA ASP A 94 15.30 -7.24 2.86
C ASP A 94 14.26 -8.26 2.38
N ALA A 95 13.66 -9.05 3.28
CA ALA A 95 12.54 -9.93 2.95
C ALA A 95 11.32 -9.15 2.45
N ILE A 96 10.93 -8.06 3.13
CA ILE A 96 9.82 -7.21 2.69
C ILE A 96 10.13 -6.56 1.34
N TRP A 97 11.38 -6.17 1.10
CA TRP A 97 11.78 -5.62 -0.18
C TRP A 97 11.53 -6.62 -1.31
N ILE A 98 11.92 -7.89 -1.14
CA ILE A 98 11.66 -8.93 -2.14
C ILE A 98 10.15 -9.10 -2.36
N VAL A 99 9.34 -9.17 -1.30
CA VAL A 99 7.88 -9.26 -1.41
C VAL A 99 7.32 -8.10 -2.23
N GLN A 100 7.81 -6.89 -1.98
CA GLN A 100 7.41 -5.68 -2.69
C GLN A 100 7.80 -5.73 -4.19
N GLU A 101 9.05 -6.07 -4.51
CA GLU A 101 9.53 -6.14 -5.90
C GLU A 101 8.85 -7.26 -6.69
N ALA A 102 8.61 -8.40 -6.05
CA ALA A 102 7.89 -9.52 -6.63
C ALA A 102 6.38 -9.27 -6.76
N SER A 103 5.86 -8.13 -6.27
CA SER A 103 4.43 -7.81 -6.23
C SER A 103 3.59 -8.91 -5.59
N MET A 104 4.14 -9.59 -4.59
CA MET A 104 3.50 -10.72 -3.93
C MET A 104 2.37 -10.26 -3.02
N ASP A 105 1.22 -10.92 -3.15
CA ASP A 105 0.05 -10.65 -2.34
C ASP A 105 -0.58 -11.96 -1.87
N GLY A 106 -0.96 -12.00 -0.60
CA GLY A 106 -1.55 -13.17 0.05
C GLY A 106 -1.99 -12.84 1.47
N ALA A 107 -2.98 -13.56 1.99
CA ALA A 107 -3.52 -13.31 3.34
C ALA A 107 -2.44 -13.43 4.42
N GLU A 108 -1.59 -14.45 4.32
CA GLU A 108 -0.47 -14.69 5.25
C GLU A 108 0.60 -13.60 5.15
N LEU A 109 0.96 -13.18 3.93
CA LEU A 109 1.91 -12.08 3.70
C LEU A 109 1.37 -10.76 4.27
N ARG A 110 0.09 -10.45 4.03
CA ARG A 110 -0.56 -9.27 4.62
C ARG A 110 -0.57 -9.33 6.15
N ALA A 111 -0.81 -10.50 6.74
CA ALA A 111 -0.73 -10.68 8.20
C ALA A 111 0.69 -10.48 8.72
N ALA A 112 1.70 -11.05 8.04
CA ALA A 112 3.10 -10.85 8.39
C ALA A 112 3.52 -9.38 8.28
N LEU A 113 3.12 -8.68 7.22
CA LEU A 113 3.38 -7.24 7.03
C LEU A 113 2.79 -6.41 8.17
N ARG A 114 1.55 -6.71 8.60
CA ARG A 114 0.93 -6.04 9.76
C ARG A 114 1.72 -6.26 11.04
N ARG A 115 2.20 -7.48 11.29
CA ARG A 115 3.02 -7.80 12.46
C ARG A 115 4.34 -7.03 12.46
N VAL A 116 5.02 -6.95 11.32
CA VAL A 116 6.29 -6.21 11.22
C VAL A 116 6.07 -4.69 11.30
N ALA A 117 5.00 -4.17 10.69
CA ALA A 117 4.67 -2.75 10.74
C ALA A 117 4.33 -2.28 12.16
N GLY A 118 3.71 -3.13 12.99
CA GLY A 118 3.38 -2.82 14.37
C GLY A 118 2.62 -1.50 14.50
N ASN A 119 3.15 -0.59 15.34
CA ASN A 119 2.53 0.70 15.64
C ASN A 119 3.12 1.88 14.84
N VAL A 120 3.81 1.61 13.73
CA VAL A 120 4.44 2.66 12.91
C VAL A 120 3.39 3.63 12.35
N LYS A 121 3.68 4.92 12.48
CA LYS A 121 2.87 6.04 11.99
C LYS A 121 3.60 6.79 10.89
N LEU A 122 3.08 6.66 9.67
CA LEU A 122 3.53 7.47 8.53
C LEU A 122 2.86 8.85 8.55
N PRO A 123 3.56 9.94 8.15
CA PRO A 123 4.91 9.99 7.57
C PRO A 123 6.05 10.17 8.60
N GLN A 124 5.73 10.41 9.89
CA GLN A 124 6.72 10.79 10.91
C GLN A 124 7.83 9.74 11.11
N ASP A 125 7.44 8.47 11.22
CA ASP A 125 8.42 7.39 11.41
C ASP A 125 9.29 7.14 10.17
N ALA A 126 8.82 7.50 8.97
CA ALA A 126 9.65 7.42 7.76
C ALA A 126 10.76 8.48 7.76
N VAL A 127 10.47 9.68 8.26
CA VAL A 127 11.50 10.72 8.47
C VAL A 127 12.49 10.25 9.53
N ARG A 128 12.01 9.68 10.63
CA ARG A 128 12.86 9.12 11.68
C ARG A 128 13.76 7.99 11.17
N ALA A 129 13.23 7.08 10.36
CA ALA A 129 13.99 6.00 9.74
C ALA A 129 15.11 6.54 8.84
N LYS A 130 14.82 7.60 8.07
CA LYS A 130 15.82 8.27 7.23
C LYS A 130 16.93 8.96 8.04
N GLN A 131 16.59 9.51 9.20
CA GLN A 131 17.56 10.12 10.12
C GLN A 131 18.39 9.09 10.88
N ASN A 132 17.86 7.88 11.10
CA ASN A 132 18.56 6.79 11.76
C ASN A 132 18.71 5.57 10.82
N PRO A 133 19.68 5.60 9.89
CA PRO A 133 19.88 4.53 8.93
C PRO A 133 20.43 3.25 9.55
N ALA A 134 20.89 3.26 10.81
CA ALA A 134 21.40 2.07 11.49
C ALA A 134 20.27 1.19 12.07
N ASP A 135 19.08 1.77 12.31
CA ASP A 135 17.95 1.06 12.90
C ASP A 135 17.21 0.21 11.87
N GLY A 136 17.69 -1.03 11.69
CA GLY A 136 17.09 -1.98 10.78
C GLY A 136 15.64 -2.34 11.13
N HIS A 137 15.26 -2.28 12.41
CA HIS A 137 13.89 -2.61 12.84
C HIS A 137 12.90 -1.54 12.41
N LEU A 138 13.23 -0.27 12.65
CA LEU A 138 12.40 0.84 12.23
C LEU A 138 12.29 0.90 10.70
N ASN A 139 13.39 0.69 9.98
CA ASN A 139 13.39 0.63 8.52
C ASN A 139 12.51 -0.50 7.98
N ALA A 140 12.58 -1.70 8.58
CA ALA A 140 11.71 -2.81 8.21
C ALA A 140 10.23 -2.49 8.46
N ALA A 141 9.90 -1.94 9.63
CA ALA A 141 8.53 -1.63 10.01
C ALA A 141 7.92 -0.53 9.13
N VAL A 142 8.68 0.52 8.81
CA VAL A 142 8.28 1.58 7.86
C VAL A 142 8.02 1.01 6.47
N ARG A 143 8.91 0.18 5.94
CA ARG A 143 8.71 -0.44 4.63
C ARG A 143 7.51 -1.38 4.60
N ALA A 144 7.33 -2.20 5.65
CA ALA A 144 6.16 -3.06 5.80
C ALA A 144 4.86 -2.24 5.75
N ARG A 145 4.82 -1.11 6.47
CA ARG A 145 3.67 -0.21 6.49
C ARG A 145 3.39 0.40 5.12
N GLN A 146 4.43 0.94 4.47
CA GLN A 146 4.31 1.52 3.13
C GLN A 146 3.74 0.52 2.12
N TYR A 147 4.28 -0.71 2.10
CA TYR A 147 3.80 -1.72 1.17
C TYR A 147 2.39 -2.23 1.52
N LEU A 148 2.06 -2.35 2.81
CA LEU A 148 0.71 -2.70 3.24
C LEU A 148 -0.33 -1.66 2.81
N ASP A 149 -0.03 -0.36 2.91
CA ASP A 149 -0.92 0.71 2.48
C ASP A 149 -1.17 0.63 0.95
N VAL A 150 -0.14 0.26 0.15
CA VAL A 150 -0.29 0.00 -1.30
C VAL A 150 -1.20 -1.20 -1.57
N LEU A 151 -1.02 -2.32 -0.85
CA LEU A 151 -1.86 -3.51 -1.02
C LEU A 151 -3.32 -3.25 -0.60
N ILE A 152 -3.54 -2.45 0.44
CA ILE A 152 -4.87 -2.04 0.88
C ILE A 152 -5.53 -1.18 -0.20
N ALA A 153 -4.82 -0.17 -0.73
CA ALA A 153 -5.31 0.67 -1.80
C ALA A 153 -5.67 -0.14 -3.06
N LYS A 154 -4.83 -1.11 -3.44
CA LYS A 154 -5.11 -2.05 -4.55
C LYS A 154 -6.39 -2.85 -4.32
N SER A 155 -6.56 -3.44 -3.12
CA SER A 155 -7.80 -4.18 -2.82
C SER A 155 -9.04 -3.30 -2.75
N ALA A 156 -8.91 -2.07 -2.26
CA ALA A 156 -10.01 -1.11 -2.22
C ALA A 156 -10.41 -0.67 -3.63
N ALA A 157 -9.43 -0.43 -4.52
CA ALA A 157 -9.67 -0.14 -5.92
C ALA A 157 -10.42 -1.29 -6.62
N ALA A 158 -9.92 -2.53 -6.48
CA ALA A 158 -10.57 -3.70 -7.05
C ALA A 158 -12.01 -3.92 -6.53
N HIS A 159 -12.25 -3.65 -5.24
CA HIS A 159 -13.60 -3.72 -4.67
C HIS A 159 -14.51 -2.61 -5.23
N ASN A 160 -14.01 -1.39 -5.38
CA ASN A 160 -14.77 -0.28 -5.97
C ASN A 160 -15.08 -0.52 -7.45
N GLU A 161 -14.15 -1.10 -8.20
CA GLU A 161 -14.36 -1.53 -9.59
C GLU A 161 -15.41 -2.63 -9.68
N ALA A 162 -15.35 -3.66 -8.82
CA ALA A 162 -16.37 -4.71 -8.76
C ALA A 162 -17.76 -4.16 -8.41
N LEU A 163 -17.83 -3.17 -7.51
CA LEU A 163 -19.06 -2.48 -7.16
C LEU A 163 -19.60 -1.63 -8.32
N ALA A 164 -18.71 -0.93 -9.05
CA ALA A 164 -19.07 -0.15 -10.23
C ALA A 164 -19.48 -1.02 -11.43
N ALA A 165 -18.90 -2.21 -11.57
CA ALA A 165 -19.22 -3.21 -12.59
C ALA A 165 -20.53 -3.98 -12.31
N GLY A 166 -21.29 -3.59 -11.28
CA GLY A 166 -22.60 -4.18 -10.98
C GLY A 166 -22.57 -5.40 -10.06
N GLY A 167 -21.42 -5.73 -9.46
CA GLY A 167 -21.25 -6.86 -8.53
C GLY A 167 -21.67 -6.57 -7.08
N GLY A 168 -22.53 -5.59 -6.85
CA GLY A 168 -23.12 -5.35 -5.53
C GLY A 168 -24.25 -6.33 -5.26
N LEU A 169 -23.94 -7.54 -4.75
CA LEU A 169 -24.91 -8.61 -4.44
C LEU A 169 -25.80 -9.00 -5.63
N ALA A 170 -25.78 -10.28 -6.02
CA ALA A 170 -26.75 -10.81 -6.97
C ALA A 170 -28.19 -10.47 -6.50
N GLY A 171 -28.85 -9.53 -7.18
CA GLY A 171 -30.26 -9.18 -6.97
C GLY A 171 -30.60 -7.74 -6.58
N ALA A 172 -29.66 -6.81 -6.40
CA ALA A 172 -30.01 -5.54 -5.73
C ALA A 172 -30.11 -4.26 -6.59
N THR A 173 -29.51 -4.16 -7.77
CA THR A 173 -29.42 -2.83 -8.40
C THR A 173 -29.50 -2.84 -9.93
N ASP A 174 -30.73 -2.66 -10.45
CA ASP A 174 -31.02 -2.15 -11.81
C ASP A 174 -30.50 -0.71 -11.96
N GLY A 175 -29.18 -0.53 -11.99
CA GLY A 175 -28.53 0.77 -12.19
C GLY A 175 -28.78 1.82 -11.10
N LYS A 176 -29.31 1.43 -9.93
CA LYS A 176 -29.49 2.32 -8.78
C LYS A 176 -28.36 2.08 -7.77
N PRO A 177 -27.69 3.11 -7.22
CA PRO A 177 -26.53 2.95 -6.32
C PRO A 177 -26.85 2.29 -4.97
N TYR A 178 -28.11 1.95 -4.70
CA TYR A 178 -28.57 1.35 -3.48
C TYR A 178 -29.68 0.35 -3.78
N ALA A 179 -29.67 -0.79 -3.07
CA ALA A 179 -30.77 -1.76 -3.10
C ALA A 179 -32.09 -1.08 -2.77
N GLN A 180 -33.17 -1.45 -3.46
CA GLN A 180 -34.52 -0.97 -3.17
C GLN A 180 -34.84 -1.21 -1.69
N ASP A 181 -35.44 -0.21 -1.03
CA ASP A 181 -35.76 -0.20 0.41
C ASP A 181 -34.59 -0.23 1.40
N SER A 182 -33.33 -0.17 0.94
CA SER A 182 -32.20 0.07 1.84
C SER A 182 -32.23 1.49 2.43
N VAL A 183 -31.62 1.68 3.60
CA VAL A 183 -31.47 3.00 4.25
C VAL A 183 -30.81 4.01 3.31
N GLY A 184 -29.87 3.56 2.46
CA GLY A 184 -29.25 4.38 1.42
C GLY A 184 -30.22 4.82 0.33
N HIS A 185 -31.09 3.91 -0.14
CA HIS A 185 -32.15 4.21 -1.10
C HIS A 185 -33.14 5.23 -0.55
N ILE A 186 -33.63 5.01 0.67
CA ILE A 186 -34.59 5.90 1.35
C ILE A 186 -34.01 7.32 1.48
N ARG A 187 -32.75 7.45 1.93
CA ARG A 187 -32.08 8.75 2.06
C ARG A 187 -31.85 9.43 0.70
N ALA A 188 -31.51 8.68 -0.33
CA ALA A 188 -31.31 9.20 -1.68
C ALA A 188 -32.63 9.73 -2.28
N VAL A 189 -33.72 8.97 -2.16
CA VAL A 189 -35.07 9.36 -2.58
C VAL A 189 -35.53 10.62 -1.85
N HIS A 190 -35.35 10.66 -0.53
CA HIS A 190 -35.71 11.83 0.29
C HIS A 190 -34.97 13.10 -0.16
N ARG A 191 -33.66 13.01 -0.45
CA ARG A 191 -32.85 14.13 -0.95
C ARG A 191 -33.32 14.62 -2.32
N GLN A 192 -33.68 13.71 -3.23
CA GLN A 192 -34.24 14.08 -4.53
C GLN A 192 -35.61 14.77 -4.40
N LEU A 193 -36.46 14.27 -3.50
CA LEU A 193 -37.77 14.85 -3.22
C LEU A 193 -37.64 16.27 -2.65
N GLN A 194 -36.72 16.46 -1.70
CA GLN A 194 -36.37 17.80 -1.18
C GLN A 194 -35.92 18.76 -2.29
N LYS A 195 -35.01 18.34 -3.18
CA LYS A 195 -34.58 19.17 -4.33
C LYS A 195 -35.75 19.54 -5.25
N LYS A 196 -36.64 18.60 -5.56
CA LYS A 196 -37.84 18.86 -6.38
C LYS A 196 -38.78 19.86 -5.69
N THR A 197 -39.01 19.71 -4.39
CA THR A 197 -39.85 20.64 -3.63
C THR A 197 -39.24 22.03 -3.53
N ALA A 198 -37.93 22.14 -3.32
CA ALA A 198 -37.21 23.42 -3.30
C ALA A 198 -37.30 24.14 -4.66
N GLY A 199 -37.08 23.40 -5.76
CA GLY A 199 -37.23 23.95 -7.11
C GLY A 199 -38.66 24.43 -7.42
N ARG A 200 -39.69 23.73 -6.93
CA ARG A 200 -41.09 24.18 -7.06
C ARG A 200 -41.35 25.48 -6.28
N LYS A 201 -40.87 25.57 -5.04
CA LYS A 201 -41.02 26.78 -4.21
C LYS A 201 -40.30 28.00 -4.82
N LEU A 202 -39.13 27.79 -5.42
CA LEU A 202 -38.40 28.84 -6.17
C LEU A 202 -39.14 29.29 -7.44
N LYS A 203 -39.85 28.38 -8.13
CA LYS A 203 -40.68 28.75 -9.29
C LYS A 203 -42.02 29.39 -8.89
N SER A 204 -42.55 29.07 -7.72
CA SER A 204 -43.82 29.60 -7.21
C SER A 204 -43.67 30.86 -6.36
N SER A 205 -42.45 31.30 -6.02
CA SER A 205 -42.26 32.61 -5.40
C SER A 205 -42.64 33.67 -6.42
N THR A 206 -43.85 34.18 -6.28
CA THR A 206 -44.42 35.36 -6.92
C THR A 206 -43.35 36.33 -7.38
N ARG A 207 -43.23 36.54 -8.70
CA ARG A 207 -42.49 37.67 -9.27
C ARG A 207 -42.99 38.93 -8.57
N LEU A 208 -42.18 39.52 -7.70
CA LEU A 208 -42.42 40.87 -7.20
C LEU A 208 -42.30 41.80 -8.40
N THR A 209 -43.43 42.12 -9.02
CA THR A 209 -43.49 43.18 -10.02
C THR A 209 -43.42 44.50 -9.25
N PHE A 210 -42.26 45.15 -9.32
CA PHE A 210 -42.11 46.50 -8.79
C PHE A 210 -43.03 47.43 -9.60
N ARG A 211 -44.14 47.86 -8.98
CA ARG A 211 -44.97 48.92 -9.54
C ARG A 211 -44.19 50.22 -9.38
N LYS A 212 -43.76 50.83 -10.48
CA LYS A 212 -43.10 52.13 -10.49
C LYS A 212 -44.05 53.14 -9.85
N VAL A 213 -43.69 53.63 -8.67
CA VAL A 213 -44.40 54.73 -8.02
C VAL A 213 -43.97 56.00 -8.73
N GLU A 214 -44.90 56.62 -9.46
CA GLU A 214 -44.62 57.93 -10.05
C GLU A 214 -44.53 58.98 -8.92
N PRO A 215 -43.50 59.84 -8.93
CA PRO A 215 -43.35 60.88 -7.92
C PRO A 215 -44.50 61.87 -8.04
N ARG A 216 -45.16 62.16 -6.91
CA ARG A 216 -46.35 63.02 -6.85
C ARG A 216 -46.07 64.51 -7.08
N TYR A 217 -44.81 64.90 -7.29
CA TYR A 217 -44.36 66.28 -7.51
C TYR A 217 -43.22 66.31 -8.55
N ALA A 218 -43.22 67.33 -9.41
CA ALA A 218 -42.19 67.52 -10.43
C ALA A 218 -40.84 67.88 -9.80
N GLU A 219 -39.74 67.55 -10.50
CA GLU A 219 -38.34 67.62 -10.01
C GLU A 219 -37.88 69.01 -9.50
N ASN A 220 -38.66 70.08 -9.74
CA ASN A 220 -38.32 71.46 -9.37
C ASN A 220 -39.42 72.16 -8.53
N ASP A 221 -40.15 71.45 -7.68
CA ASP A 221 -41.10 72.06 -6.74
C ASP A 221 -40.42 72.39 -5.39
N ASN A 222 -40.11 73.68 -5.18
CA ASN A 222 -39.37 74.21 -4.01
C ASN A 222 -40.18 74.21 -2.69
N ARG A 223 -41.39 73.64 -2.67
CA ARG A 223 -42.21 73.51 -1.44
C ARG A 223 -41.65 72.52 -0.43
N ARG A 224 -40.59 71.78 -0.78
CA ARG A 224 -39.94 70.77 0.08
C ARG A 224 -39.16 71.34 1.27
N PHE A 225 -38.99 72.66 1.35
CA PHE A 225 -38.21 73.35 2.39
C PHE A 225 -39.04 74.27 3.30
N LEU A 226 -40.37 74.23 3.23
CA LEU A 226 -41.26 74.99 4.11
C LEU A 226 -42.07 74.04 4.99
N THR A 227 -41.39 73.44 5.97
CA THR A 227 -41.82 73.10 7.34
C THR A 227 -40.83 72.14 7.96
#